data_AF-A0A3N5GDX8-F1
#
_entry.id   AF-A0A3N5GDX8-F1
#
_cell.length_a   1.000
_cell.length_b   1.000
_cell.length_c   1.000
_cell.angle_alpha   90.00
_cell.angle_beta   90.00
_cell.angle_gamma   90.00
#
_symmetry.space_group_name_H-M   'P 1'
#
loop_
_entity.id
_entity.type
_entity.pdbx_description
1 polymer ?
#
loop_
_entity_poly.entity_id
_entity_poly.type
_entity_poly.pdbx_seq_one_letter_code
_entity_poly.pdbx_strand_id
1 'polypeptide(L)'
;MKQISSTRTTIDGFETIQVRTGLLELSIVPGLGGKINSLRDVRTGREWLWRNPRLPYKRLPHGSSYVAEADTGGWDECFPSVSACEYPSAPWSG
;
A
#
# COMPACT_ATOMS: atom_id res chain seq x y z
N MET A 1 -11.75 25.11 10.17
CA MET A 1 -11.01 23.83 10.14
C MET A 1 -10.94 23.36 8.69
N LYS A 2 -9.81 22.81 8.21
CA LYS A 2 -9.80 22.17 6.89
C LYS A 2 -10.63 20.89 6.97
N GLN A 3 -11.65 20.78 6.13
CA GLN A 3 -12.55 19.64 6.14
C GLN A 3 -11.84 18.45 5.50
N ILE A 4 -11.76 17.35 6.24
CA ILE A 4 -11.31 16.07 5.71
C ILE A 4 -12.51 15.41 5.02
N SER A 5 -12.33 14.93 3.80
CA SER A 5 -13.32 14.12 3.10
C SER A 5 -12.74 12.79 2.68
N SER A 6 -13.60 11.78 2.59
CA SER A 6 -13.23 10.46 2.10
C SER A 6 -14.26 9.91 1.15
N THR A 7 -13.81 9.24 0.09
CA THR A 7 -14.67 8.50 -0.84
C THR A 7 -14.13 7.10 -1.05
N ARG A 8 -15.00 6.18 -1.45
CA ARG A 8 -14.63 4.81 -1.82
C ARG A 8 -14.62 4.67 -3.33
N THR A 9 -13.64 3.96 -3.85
CA THR A 9 -13.48 3.64 -5.27
C THR A 9 -12.88 2.24 -5.42
N THR A 10 -12.53 1.86 -6.64
CA THR A 10 -11.89 0.58 -6.93
C THR A 10 -10.68 0.76 -7.85
N ILE A 11 -9.66 -0.07 -7.64
CA ILE A 11 -8.48 -0.19 -8.52
C ILE A 11 -8.08 -1.66 -8.62
N ASP A 12 -7.93 -2.17 -9.84
CA ASP A 12 -7.63 -3.58 -10.11
C ASP A 12 -8.53 -4.58 -9.34
N GLY A 13 -9.79 -4.21 -9.13
CA GLY A 13 -10.75 -5.02 -8.37
C GLY A 13 -10.65 -4.91 -6.83
N PHE A 14 -9.74 -4.10 -6.29
CA PHE A 14 -9.64 -3.83 -4.86
C PHE A 14 -10.40 -2.57 -4.48
N GLU A 15 -11.10 -2.61 -3.34
CA GLU A 15 -11.64 -1.40 -2.71
C GLU A 15 -10.50 -0.45 -2.35
N THR A 16 -10.74 0.85 -2.55
CA THR A 16 -9.78 1.91 -2.29
C THR A 16 -10.48 3.05 -1.58
N ILE A 17 -9.85 3.57 -0.53
CA ILE A 17 -10.31 4.75 0.21
C ILE A 17 -9.46 5.94 -0.25
N GLN A 18 -10.10 6.92 -0.88
CA GLN A 18 -9.50 8.20 -1.21
C GLN A 18 -9.77 9.17 -0.06
N VAL A 19 -8.74 9.84 0.46
CA VAL A 19 -8.84 10.83 1.53
C VAL A 19 -8.28 12.15 1.05
N ARG A 20 -8.99 13.26 1.28
CA ARG A 20 -8.57 14.61 0.92
C ARG A 20 -8.62 15.53 2.14
N THR A 21 -7.59 16.36 2.28
CA THR A 21 -7.44 17.33 3.38
C THR A 21 -7.40 18.78 2.89
N GLY A 22 -7.52 18.99 1.58
CA GLY A 22 -7.31 20.28 0.90
C GLY A 22 -5.83 20.65 0.68
N LEU A 23 -4.89 19.90 1.25
CA LEU A 23 -3.45 20.00 0.96
C LEU A 23 -2.92 18.74 0.30
N LEU A 24 -3.37 17.60 0.81
CA LEU A 24 -2.98 16.28 0.35
C LEU A 24 -4.21 15.51 -0.11
N GLU A 25 -3.98 14.66 -1.09
CA GLU A 25 -4.84 13.56 -1.50
C GLU A 25 -4.07 12.26 -1.27
N LEU A 26 -4.74 11.29 -0.65
CA LEU A 26 -4.19 10.01 -0.27
C LEU A 26 -5.10 8.91 -0.80
N SER A 27 -4.51 7.84 -1.32
CA SER A 27 -5.22 6.64 -1.76
C SER A 27 -4.71 5.44 -0.98
N ILE A 28 -5.62 4.74 -0.30
CA ILE A 28 -5.32 3.56 0.53
C ILE A 28 -6.08 2.36 -0.04
N VAL A 29 -5.42 1.20 -0.13
CA VAL A 29 -6.00 -0.08 -0.57
C VAL A 29 -6.04 -1.04 0.63
N PRO A 30 -7.14 -1.07 1.41
CA PRO A 30 -7.21 -1.88 2.62
C PRO A 30 -6.97 -3.38 2.37
N GLY A 31 -7.45 -3.90 1.24
CA GLY A 31 -7.32 -5.31 0.87
C GLY A 31 -5.89 -5.79 0.57
N LEU A 32 -4.90 -4.88 0.53
CA LEU A 32 -3.48 -5.17 0.32
C LEU A 32 -2.66 -4.77 1.55
N GLY A 33 -3.12 -5.12 2.75
CA GLY A 33 -2.40 -4.79 3.99
C GLY A 33 -2.38 -3.29 4.31
N GLY A 34 -3.32 -2.51 3.77
CA GLY A 34 -3.36 -1.06 3.98
C GLY A 34 -2.39 -0.27 3.09
N LYS A 35 -1.91 -0.85 1.98
CA LYS A 35 -1.05 -0.17 0.99
C LYS A 35 -1.54 1.24 0.66
N ILE A 36 -0.65 2.22 0.73
CA ILE A 36 -0.90 3.56 0.21
C ILE A 36 -0.37 3.59 -1.23
N ASN A 37 -1.25 3.64 -2.21
CA ASN A 37 -0.89 3.61 -3.63
C ASN A 37 -0.77 4.99 -4.29
N SER A 38 -1.14 6.06 -3.59
CA SER A 38 -0.93 7.45 -4.04
C SER A 38 -0.84 8.39 -2.85
N LEU A 39 0.10 9.35 -2.94
CA LEU A 39 0.23 10.48 -2.04
C LEU A 39 0.53 11.72 -2.87
N ARG A 40 -0.49 12.56 -3.07
CA ARG A 40 -0.42 13.70 -3.96
C ARG A 40 -0.51 15.02 -3.21
N ASP A 41 0.40 15.94 -3.51
CA ASP A 41 0.25 17.35 -3.10
C ASP A 41 -0.72 18.04 -4.04
N VAL A 42 -1.88 18.46 -3.52
CA VAL A 42 -2.95 19.08 -4.31
C VAL A 42 -2.55 20.46 -4.82
N ARG A 43 -1.64 21.16 -4.12
CA ARG A 43 -1.22 22.53 -4.48
C ARG A 43 -0.32 22.55 -5.71
N THR A 44 0.54 21.53 -5.84
CA THR A 44 1.52 21.42 -6.93
C THR A 44 1.12 20.38 -7.96
N GLY A 45 0.20 19.48 -7.61
CA GLY A 45 -0.20 18.34 -8.40
C GLY A 45 0.80 17.17 -8.37
N ARG A 46 1.91 17.29 -7.63
CA ARG A 46 2.98 16.27 -7.57
C ARG A 46 2.49 15.00 -6.89
N GLU A 47 2.59 13.89 -7.61
CA GLU A 47 2.52 12.54 -7.05
C GLU A 47 3.89 12.16 -6.47
N TRP A 48 3.90 11.71 -5.22
CA TRP A 48 5.14 11.33 -4.51
C TRP A 48 5.43 9.84 -4.60
N LEU A 49 4.41 9.01 -4.80
CA LEU A 49 4.55 7.57 -4.86
C LEU A 49 4.57 7.09 -6.30
N TRP A 50 5.56 6.25 -6.60
CA TRP A 50 5.63 5.60 -7.89
C TRP A 50 4.73 4.38 -7.93
N ARG A 51 4.13 4.11 -9.09
CA ARG A 51 3.38 2.89 -9.38
C ARG A 51 3.81 2.35 -10.73
N ASN A 52 3.94 1.02 -10.85
CA ASN A 52 4.16 0.38 -12.14
C ASN A 52 2.84 0.31 -12.95
N PRO A 53 2.73 0.97 -14.11
CA PRO A 53 1.50 0.94 -14.90
C PRO A 53 1.23 -0.42 -15.57
N ARG A 54 2.19 -1.35 -15.56
CA ARG A 54 2.09 -2.67 -16.20
C ARG A 54 1.92 -3.82 -15.21
N LEU A 55 1.96 -3.54 -13.91
CA LEU A 55 1.82 -4.55 -12.87
C LEU A 55 0.52 -4.27 -12.09
N PRO A 56 -0.60 -4.94 -12.45
CA PRO A 56 -1.84 -4.77 -11.72
C PRO A 56 -1.71 -5.36 -10.31
N TYR A 57 -2.49 -4.82 -9.37
CA TYR A 57 -2.59 -5.43 -8.06
C TYR A 57 -3.22 -6.82 -8.12
N LYS A 58 -2.71 -7.70 -7.26
CA LYS A 58 -3.19 -9.07 -7.08
C LYS A 58 -2.98 -9.49 -5.64
N ARG A 59 -3.81 -10.41 -5.16
CA ARG A 59 -3.54 -11.13 -3.91
C ARG A 59 -2.47 -12.17 -4.21
N LEU A 60 -1.43 -12.20 -3.39
CA LEU A 60 -0.40 -13.22 -3.45
C LEU A 60 -0.66 -14.33 -2.42
N PRO A 61 -0.32 -15.59 -2.72
CA PRO A 61 -0.30 -16.66 -1.73
C PRO A 61 0.57 -16.30 -0.52
N HIS A 62 0.23 -16.88 0.62
CA HIS A 62 1.08 -16.79 1.82
C HIS A 62 2.49 -17.33 1.52
N GLY A 63 3.51 -16.59 1.96
CA GLY A 63 4.92 -16.96 1.75
C GLY A 63 5.52 -16.51 0.41
N SER A 64 4.73 -15.92 -0.50
CA SER A 64 5.27 -15.30 -1.72
C SER A 64 6.31 -14.23 -1.38
N SER A 65 7.32 -14.09 -2.23
CA SER A 65 8.34 -13.07 -2.09
C SER A 65 7.77 -11.69 -2.38
N TYR A 66 7.77 -10.82 -1.37
CA TYR A 66 7.33 -9.42 -1.53
C TYR A 66 8.12 -8.70 -2.64
N VAL A 67 9.45 -8.83 -2.63
CA VAL A 67 10.32 -8.10 -3.58
C VAL A 67 10.34 -8.70 -4.98
N ALA A 68 10.07 -9.99 -5.15
CA ALA A 68 10.14 -10.66 -6.44
C ALA A 68 8.78 -10.81 -7.13
N GLU A 69 7.68 -10.92 -6.37
CA GLU A 69 6.36 -11.24 -6.91
C GLU A 69 5.31 -10.15 -6.71
N ALA A 70 5.48 -9.27 -5.72
CA ALA A 70 4.54 -8.20 -5.40
C ALA A 70 4.88 -6.90 -6.14
N ASP A 71 3.88 -6.00 -6.22
CA ASP A 71 4.14 -4.62 -6.62
C ASP A 71 4.76 -3.86 -5.43
N THR A 72 5.99 -3.40 -5.65
CA THR A 72 6.79 -2.61 -4.69
C THR A 72 6.61 -1.11 -4.87
N GLY A 73 5.75 -0.68 -5.80
CA GLY A 73 5.28 0.70 -5.89
C GLY A 73 4.32 1.07 -4.76
N GLY A 74 4.22 2.36 -4.47
CA GLY A 74 3.45 2.88 -3.34
C GLY A 74 4.22 2.85 -2.04
N TRP A 75 3.49 2.65 -0.94
CA TRP A 75 4.01 2.45 0.40
C TRP A 75 3.25 1.29 1.04
N ASP A 76 3.98 0.29 1.50
CA ASP A 76 3.47 -0.90 2.19
C ASP A 76 3.93 -0.98 3.62
N GLU A 77 3.11 -1.62 4.46
CA GLU A 77 3.51 -2.03 5.79
C GLU A 77 3.99 -3.48 5.78
N CYS A 78 5.24 -3.67 6.17
CA CYS A 78 5.92 -4.96 6.13
C CYS A 78 5.99 -5.59 7.52
N PHE A 79 4.84 -5.74 8.15
CA PHE A 79 4.72 -6.45 9.42
C PHE A 79 4.47 -7.94 9.19
N PRO A 80 5.19 -8.85 9.89
CA PRO A 80 6.22 -8.60 10.90
C PRO A 80 7.64 -8.45 10.32
N SER A 81 7.84 -8.75 9.04
CA SER A 81 9.14 -8.64 8.36
C SER A 81 8.96 -8.38 6.86
N VAL A 82 10.02 -7.88 6.23
CA VAL A 82 10.07 -7.57 4.78
C VAL A 82 10.35 -8.80 3.90
N SER A 83 10.79 -9.90 4.49
CA SER A 83 11.23 -11.11 3.80
C SER A 83 11.22 -12.29 4.76
N ALA A 84 11.20 -13.51 4.23
CA ALA A 84 11.30 -14.72 5.04
C ALA A 84 12.52 -14.65 5.97
N CYS A 85 12.29 -14.84 7.26
CA CYS A 85 13.33 -14.82 8.29
C CYS A 85 12.99 -15.82 9.39
N GLU A 86 14.02 -16.22 10.13
CA GLU A 86 13.87 -17.04 11.31
C GLU A 86 13.42 -16.18 12.50
N TYR A 87 12.60 -16.74 13.38
CA TYR A 87 12.26 -16.04 14.62
C TYR A 87 13.48 -16.08 15.57
N PRO A 88 13.97 -14.94 16.07
CA PRO A 88 15.30 -14.89 16.67
C PRO A 88 15.38 -15.40 18.11
N SER A 89 14.25 -15.68 18.77
CA SER A 89 14.22 -16.06 20.20
C SER A 89 13.85 -17.52 20.41
N ALA A 90 14.55 -18.18 21.34
CA ALA A 90 14.18 -19.50 21.83
C ALA A 90 12.88 -19.46 22.68
N PRO A 91 12.12 -20.55 22.76
CA PRO A 91 12.26 -21.79 21.99
C PRO A 91 11.50 -21.72 20.65
N TRP A 92 12.14 -21.23 19.58
CA TRP A 92 11.60 -21.38 18.23
C TRP A 92 12.06 -22.71 17.65
N SER A 93 11.09 -23.53 17.22
CA SER A 93 11.29 -24.95 16.90
C SER A 93 11.03 -25.28 15.43
N GLY A 94 10.89 -24.27 14.57
CA GLY A 94 10.35 -24.42 13.22
C GLY A 94 8.84 -24.50 13.25
#